data_AF-A0ABD5ELX6-F1
#
_entry.id   AF-A0ABD5ELX6-F1
#
_cell.length_a   1.000
_cell.length_b   1.000
_cell.length_c   1.000
_cell.angle_alpha   90.00
_cell.angle_beta   90.00
_cell.angle_gamma   90.00
#
_symmetry.space_group_name_H-M   'P 1'
#
loop_
_entity.id
_entity.type
_entity.pdbx_description
1 polymer ?
#
loop_
_entity_poly.entity_id
_entity_poly.type
_entity_poly.pdbx_seq_one_letter_code
_entity_poly.pdbx_strand_id
1 'polypeptide(L)' 'MTETQIRAIVRPIRDGGPISRFYATGEIQPGLIPALGAATVDLDDTSADEVDDVISYVAAVGERPPVTGWPL' A
#
# COMPACT_ATOMS: atom_id res chain seq x y z
N MET A 1 8.45 4.86 -8.36
CA MET A 1 8.51 4.35 -6.98
C MET A 1 8.92 2.89 -6.97
N THR A 2 9.74 2.46 -6.01
CA THR A 2 10.21 1.07 -5.84
C THR A 2 9.38 0.31 -4.80
N GLU A 3 9.41 -1.02 -4.83
CA GLU A 3 8.69 -1.86 -3.85
C GLU A 3 9.17 -1.64 -2.41
N THR A 4 10.46 -1.38 -2.21
CA THR A 4 11.02 -1.02 -0.89
C THR A 4 10.47 0.31 -0.37
N GLN A 5 10.33 1.31 -1.25
CA GLN A 5 9.72 2.61 -0.89
C GLN A 5 8.25 2.44 -0.52
N ILE A 6 7.49 1.71 -1.35
CA ILE A 6 6.08 1.37 -1.06
C ILE A 6 5.96 0.74 0.33
N ARG A 7 6.82 -0.23 0.63
CA ARG A 7 6.80 -0.93 1.90
C ARG A 7 7.13 0.00 3.07
N ALA A 8 8.01 0.98 2.90
CA ALA A 8 8.31 1.97 3.92
C ALA A 8 7.10 2.88 4.21
N ILE A 9 6.41 3.33 3.15
CA ILE A 9 5.22 4.19 3.22
C ILE A 9 4.05 3.48 3.90
N VAL A 10 3.79 2.20 3.55
CA VAL A 10 2.65 1.46 4.12
C VAL A 10 2.92 0.88 5.51
N ARG A 11 4.19 0.84 5.97
CA ARG A 11 4.57 0.28 7.28
C ARG A 11 3.86 0.93 8.49
N PRO A 12 3.76 2.27 8.60
CA PRO A 12 3.10 2.92 9.73
C PRO A 12 1.58 2.77 9.72
N ILE A 13 0.95 2.59 8.55
CA ILE A 13 -0.52 2.62 8.37
C ILE A 13 -1.16 1.22 8.28
N ARG A 14 -0.53 0.23 8.89
CA ARG A 14 -1.04 -1.15 8.88
C ARG A 14 -2.34 -1.26 9.67
N ASP A 15 -3.35 -1.83 9.01
CA ASP A 15 -4.76 -1.91 9.42
C ASP A 15 -5.20 -3.28 9.98
N GLY A 16 -4.32 -4.28 10.04
CA GLY A 16 -4.66 -5.69 10.25
C GLY A 16 -5.42 -6.37 9.09
N GLY A 17 -5.70 -5.64 8.00
CA GLY A 17 -6.51 -6.05 6.87
C GLY A 17 -5.75 -5.95 5.53
N PRO A 18 -6.37 -5.40 4.46
CA PRO A 18 -5.77 -5.30 3.14
C PRO A 18 -4.39 -4.64 3.11
N ILE A 19 -4.16 -3.54 3.86
CA ILE A 19 -2.86 -2.84 3.87
C ILE A 19 -1.80 -3.72 4.51
N SER A 20 -2.14 -4.39 5.61
CA SER A 20 -1.22 -5.30 6.31
C SER A 20 -0.85 -6.52 5.48
N ARG A 21 -1.80 -7.05 4.71
CA ARG A 21 -1.57 -8.15 3.77
C ARG A 21 -0.67 -7.71 2.62
N PHE A 22 -0.96 -6.57 2.01
CA PHE A 22 -0.11 -5.97 0.97
C PHE A 22 1.32 -5.70 1.48
N TYR A 23 1.46 -5.14 2.68
CA TYR A 23 2.75 -4.95 3.32
C TYR A 23 3.55 -6.26 3.45
N ALA A 24 2.88 -7.34 3.85
CA ALA A 24 3.53 -8.63 4.11
C ALA A 24 3.86 -9.42 2.83
N THR A 25 3.03 -9.34 1.80
CA THR A 25 3.10 -10.26 0.64
C THR A 25 3.20 -9.59 -0.72
N GLY A 26 3.01 -8.27 -0.80
CA GLY A 26 2.89 -7.55 -2.07
C GLY A 26 1.60 -7.83 -2.84
N GLU A 27 0.65 -8.56 -2.25
CA GLU A 27 -0.62 -8.92 -2.89
C GLU A 27 -1.55 -7.72 -3.02
N ILE A 28 -2.11 -7.52 -4.21
CA ILE A 28 -3.07 -6.47 -4.52
C ILE A 28 -4.44 -7.11 -4.72
N GLN A 29 -5.40 -6.71 -3.88
CA GLN A 29 -6.79 -7.16 -3.91
C GLN A 29 -7.75 -5.96 -4.10
N PRO A 30 -9.01 -6.17 -4.54
CA PRO A 30 -9.98 -5.10 -4.79
C PRO A 30 -10.25 -4.15 -3.60
N GLY A 31 -10.00 -4.58 -2.36
CA GLY A 31 -10.17 -3.77 -1.16
C GLY A 31 -8.97 -2.90 -0.78
N LEU A 32 -7.83 -3.01 -1.45
CA LEU A 32 -6.60 -2.31 -1.05
C LEU A 32 -6.68 -0.81 -1.29
N ILE A 33 -7.12 -0.36 -2.48
CA ILE A 33 -7.21 1.07 -2.81
C ILE A 33 -8.17 1.80 -1.84
N PRO A 34 -9.40 1.31 -1.59
CA PRO A 34 -10.28 1.93 -0.59
C PRO A 34 -9.68 1.97 0.81
N ALA A 35 -8.94 0.92 1.22
CA ALA A 35 -8.29 0.89 2.53
C ALA A 35 -7.18 1.94 2.63
N LEU A 36 -6.33 2.07 1.61
CA LEU A 36 -5.29 3.10 1.54
C LEU A 36 -5.89 4.51 1.58
N GLY A 37 -6.95 4.77 0.80
CA GLY A 37 -7.63 6.06 0.79
C GLY A 37 -8.35 6.40 2.10
N ALA A 38 -8.78 5.40 2.87
CA ALA A 38 -9.30 5.63 4.22
C ALA A 38 -8.19 5.99 5.21
N ALA A 39 -6.99 5.40 5.04
CA ALA A 39 -5.85 5.66 5.92
C ALA A 39 -5.28 7.07 5.78
N THR A 40 -5.47 7.76 4.65
CA THR A 40 -4.96 9.13 4.43
C THR A 40 -5.68 10.18 5.27
N VAL A 41 -6.90 9.90 5.75
CA VAL A 41 -7.70 10.86 6.55
C VAL A 41 -7.01 11.27 7.85
N ASP A 42 -6.22 10.37 8.43
CA ASP A 42 -5.52 10.59 9.71
C ASP A 42 -4.03 10.97 9.54
N LEU A 43 -3.58 11.22 8.32
CA LEU A 43 -2.19 11.56 7.99
C LEU A 43 -1.98 13.06 7.83
N ASP A 44 -0.72 13.51 7.98
CA ASP A 44 -0.33 14.84 7.50
C ASP A 44 -0.27 14.88 5.96
N ASP A 45 -0.30 16.10 5.39
CA ASP A 45 -0.34 16.30 3.93
C ASP A 45 0.80 15.57 3.21
N THR A 46 2.01 15.57 3.78
CA THR A 46 3.17 14.91 3.17
C THR A 46 3.01 13.39 3.14
N SER A 47 2.55 12.79 4.24
CA SER A 47 2.33 11.35 4.33
C SER A 47 1.13 10.92 3.50
N ALA A 48 0.10 11.77 3.38
CA ALA A 48 -1.05 11.54 2.51
C ALA A 48 -0.64 11.51 1.04
N ASP A 49 0.19 12.47 0.59
CA ASP A 49 0.74 12.50 -0.77
C ASP A 49 1.55 11.24 -1.09
N GLU A 50 2.37 10.75 -0.14
CA GLU A 50 3.13 9.50 -0.32
C GLU A 50 2.21 8.27 -0.44
N VAL A 51 1.09 8.24 0.28
CA VAL A 51 0.10 7.15 0.16
C VAL A 51 -0.66 7.23 -1.16
N ASP A 52 -0.93 8.43 -1.68
CA ASP A 52 -1.54 8.64 -3.00
C ASP A 52 -0.63 8.14 -4.14
N ASP A 53 0.69 8.26 -3.99
CA ASP A 53 1.66 7.62 -4.89
C ASP A 53 1.54 6.08 -4.85
N VAL A 54 1.31 5.49 -3.66
CA VAL A 54 1.05 4.05 -3.49
C VAL A 54 -0.26 3.65 -4.15
N ILE A 55 -1.33 4.43 -3.99
CA ILE A 55 -2.61 4.19 -4.66
C ILE A 55 -2.42 4.21 -6.17
N SER A 56 -1.69 5.19 -6.70
CA SER A 56 -1.39 5.30 -8.13
C SER A 56 -0.61 4.10 -8.65
N TYR A 57 0.38 3.61 -7.89
CA TYR A 57 1.10 2.38 -8.20
C TYR A 57 0.16 1.17 -8.23
N VAL A 58 -0.65 0.98 -7.18
CA VAL A 58 -1.56 -0.17 -7.05
C VAL A 58 -2.57 -0.18 -8.19
N ALA A 59 -3.12 0.98 -8.55
CA ALA A 59 -4.05 1.13 -9.67
C ALA A 59 -3.39 0.78 -11.02
N ALA A 60 -2.13 1.18 -11.22
CA ALA A 60 -1.38 0.89 -12.44
C ALA A 60 -1.00 -0.59 -12.58
N VAL A 61 -0.68 -1.26 -11.47
CA VAL A 61 -0.34 -2.69 -11.46
C VAL A 61 -1.59 -3.56 -11.61
N GLY A 62 -2.69 -3.16 -10.99
CA GLY A 62 -3.92 -3.95 -10.92
C GLY A 62 -3.82 -5.11 -9.93
N GLU A 63 -4.83 -5.97 -9.92
CA GLU A 63 -4.87 -7.16 -9.06
C GLU A 63 -3.65 -8.05 -9.28
N ARG A 64 -3.00 -8.43 -8.18
CA ARG A 64 -1.74 -9.17 -8.21
C ARG A 64 -1.70 -10.18 -7.08
N PRO A 65 -1.40 -11.47 -7.34
CA PRO A 65 -1.20 -12.45 -6.27
C PRO A 65 0.02 -12.10 -5.40
N PRO A 66 0.25 -12.79 -4.27
CA PRO A 66 1.46 -12.64 -3.48
C PRO A 66 2.75 -12.71 -4.32
N VAL A 67 3.66 -11.79 -4.08
CA VAL A 67 4.94 -11.69 -4.79
C VAL A 67 6.02 -12.43 -4.01
N THR A 68 6.61 -13.45 -4.64
CA THR A 68 7.76 -14.15 -4.06
C THR A 68 8.96 -13.21 -3.99
N GLY A 69 9.57 -13.06 -2.82
CA GLY A 69 10.69 -12.14 -2.62
C GLY A 69 10.27 -10.68 -2.47
N TRP A 70 8.99 -10.40 -2.18
CA TRP A 70 8.52 -9.08 -1.77
C TRP A 70 9.46 -8.51 -0.70
N PRO A 71 10.07 -7.33 -0.93
CA PRO A 71 11.27 -6.89 -0.23
C PRO A 71 11.07 -6.94 1.27
N LEU A 72 11.85 -7.79 1.97
CA LEU A 72 11.73 -8.13 3.39
C LEU A 72 12.12 -7.00 4.35
#